data_AF-A0A238KQD5-F1
#
_entry.id   AF-A0A238KQD5-F1
#
_cell.length_a   1.000
_cell.length_b   1.000
_cell.length_c   1.000
_cell.angle_alpha   90.00
_cell.angle_beta   90.00
_cell.angle_gamma   90.00
#
_symmetry.space_group_name_H-M   'P 1'
#
loop_
_entity.id
_entity.type
_entity.pdbx_description
1 polymer ?
#
loop_
_entity_poly.entity_id
_entity_poly.type
_entity_poly.pdbx_seq_one_letter_code
_entity_poly.pdbx_strand_id
1 'polypeptide(L)' 'MDMYSITRQFADSWALLFLTLFFVGVVVWVFRPGSTPGHKESANIPFQHEDKPASDADDAHIKEART' A
#
# COMPACT_ATOMS: atom_id res chain seq x y z
N MET A 1 -4.18 45.47 -25.88
CA MET A 1 -3.70 44.12 -25.53
C MET A 1 -4.22 43.19 -26.60
N ASP A 2 -3.35 42.74 -27.50
CA ASP A 2 -3.74 41.93 -28.66
C ASP A 2 -3.82 40.44 -28.32
N MET A 3 -4.67 39.70 -29.03
CA MET A 3 -4.91 38.25 -28.83
C MET A 3 -3.62 37.42 -28.75
N TYR A 4 -2.58 37.82 -29.50
CA TYR A 4 -1.28 37.15 -29.51
C TYR A 4 -0.56 37.17 -28.16
N SER A 5 -0.70 38.25 -27.36
CA SER A 5 -0.04 38.31 -26.06
C SER A 5 -0.66 37.33 -25.07
N ILE A 6 -1.98 37.11 -25.16
CA ILE A 6 -2.72 36.20 -24.28
C ILE A 6 -2.30 34.75 -24.55
N THR A 7 -2.28 34.32 -25.81
CA THR A 7 -1.90 32.95 -26.18
C THR A 7 -0.44 32.66 -25.90
N ARG A 8 0.44 33.66 -26.07
CA ARG A 8 1.87 33.52 -25.79
C ARG A 8 2.17 33.34 -24.30
N GLN A 9 1.55 34.13 -23.43
CA GLN A 9 1.73 33.97 -21.98
C GLN A 9 1.24 32.61 -21.46
N PHE A 10 0.17 32.09 -22.06
CA PHE A 10 -0.31 30.73 -21.79
C PHE A 10 0.69 29.66 -22.25
N ALA A 11 1.25 29.81 -23.45
CA ALA A 11 2.24 28.88 -24.00
C ALA A 11 3.56 28.88 -23.20
N ASP A 12 4.02 30.05 -22.74
CA ASP A 12 5.25 30.16 -21.94
C ASP A 12 5.13 29.47 -20.57
N SER A 13 3.91 29.30 -20.04
CA SER A 13 3.67 28.71 -18.71
C SER A 13 3.56 27.17 -18.71
N TRP A 14 3.55 26.53 -19.87
CA TRP A 14 3.26 25.09 -20.01
C TRP A 14 4.30 24.18 -19.35
N ALA A 15 5.59 24.49 -19.52
CA ALA A 15 6.67 23.70 -18.92
C ALA A 15 6.66 23.82 -17.38
N LEU A 16 6.40 25.02 -16.85
CA LEU A 16 6.26 25.25 -15.41
C LEU A 16 5.05 24.51 -14.85
N LEU A 17 3.90 24.57 -15.53
CA LEU A 17 2.69 23.83 -15.14
C LEU A 17 2.94 22.32 -15.10
N PHE A 18 3.63 21.77 -16.11
CA PHE A 18 3.97 20.35 -16.13
C PHE A 18 4.80 19.93 -14.91
N LEU A 19 5.85 20.69 -14.59
CA LEU A 19 6.69 20.43 -13.41
C LEU A 19 5.91 20.54 -12.11
N THR A 20 5.04 21.54 -11.98
CA THR A 20 4.17 21.70 -10.81
C THR A 20 3.20 20.52 -10.66
N LEU A 21 2.52 20.10 -11.73
CA LEU A 21 1.61 18.96 -11.71
C LEU A 21 2.35 17.65 -11.41
N PHE A 22 3.53 17.45 -12.01
CA PHE A 22 4.37 16.29 -11.72
C PHE A 22 4.78 16.25 -10.24
N PHE A 23 5.25 17.37 -9.70
CA PHE A 23 5.63 17.49 -8.30
C PHE A 23 4.46 17.16 -7.37
N VAL A 24 3.29 17.78 -7.58
CA VAL A 24 2.07 17.49 -6.81
C VAL A 24 1.67 16.02 -6.97
N GLY A 25 1.79 15.46 -8.17
CA GLY A 25 1.54 14.05 -8.44
C GLY A 25 2.43 13.12 -7.61
N VAL A 26 3.73 13.40 -7.52
CA VAL A 26 4.68 12.64 -6.68
C VAL A 26 4.35 12.80 -5.20
N VAL A 27 4.04 14.02 -4.75
CA VAL A 27 3.63 14.29 -3.36
C VAL A 27 2.39 13.47 -3.01
N VAL A 28 1.35 13.53 -3.84
CA VAL A 28 0.12 12.75 -3.66
C VAL A 28 0.39 11.25 -3.73
N TRP A 29 1.32 10.79 -4.57
CA TRP A 29 1.72 9.38 -4.65
C TRP A 29 2.45 8.88 -3.40
N VAL A 30 3.33 9.69 -2.81
CA VAL A 30 4.01 9.35 -1.55
C VAL A 30 3.02 9.32 -0.38
N PHE A 31 2.10 10.29 -0.34
CA PHE A 31 1.04 10.33 0.68
C PHE A 31 -0.13 9.41 0.38
N ARG A 32 -0.21 8.79 -0.81
CA ARG A 32 -1.19 7.76 -1.13
C ARG A 32 -0.88 6.62 -0.16
N PRO A 33 -1.76 6.31 0.80
CA PRO A 33 -1.60 5.14 1.64
C PRO A 33 -1.85 3.93 0.72
N GLY A 34 -0.79 3.52 0.03
CA GLY A 34 -0.73 2.37 -0.84
C GLY A 34 -0.90 1.14 0.02
N SER A 35 -2.16 0.84 0.32
CA SER A 35 -2.68 -0.48 0.62
C SER A 35 -1.65 -1.40 1.26
N THR A 36 -1.52 -1.27 2.57
CA THR A 36 -1.08 -2.36 3.43
C THR A 36 -2.32 -3.10 3.96
N PRO A 37 -3.05 -3.90 3.15
CA PRO A 37 -3.99 -4.86 3.70
C PRO A 37 -3.26 -6.16 4.09
N GLY A 38 -2.01 -6.37 3.64
CA GLY A 38 -1.27 -7.60 3.92
C GLY A 38 -0.64 -7.71 5.31
N HIS A 39 -0.41 -6.59 6.02
CA HIS A 39 0.33 -6.63 7.30
C HIS A 39 -0.56 -6.97 8.51
N LYS A 40 -1.89 -7.09 8.33
CA LYS A 40 -2.77 -7.59 9.39
C LYS A 40 -2.73 -9.12 9.50
N GLU A 41 -2.33 -9.82 8.45
CA GLU A 41 -2.29 -11.28 8.45
C GLU A 41 -1.02 -11.82 9.13
N SER A 42 0.14 -11.21 8.87
CA SER A 42 1.42 -11.63 9.49
C SER A 42 1.49 -11.37 10.99
N ALA A 43 0.81 -10.33 11.50
CA ALA A 43 0.80 -10.02 12.94
C ALA A 43 -0.08 -10.98 13.77
N ASN A 44 -0.98 -11.73 13.12
CA ASN A 44 -1.90 -12.63 13.80
C ASN A 44 -1.40 -14.09 13.83
N ILE A 45 -0.33 -14.42 13.09
CA ILE A 45 0.29 -15.76 13.08
C ILE A 45 0.69 -16.23 14.49
N PRO A 46 1.29 -15.40 15.38
CA PRO A 46 1.67 -15.87 16.71
C PRO A 46 0.48 -16.10 17.66
N PHE A 47 -0.65 -15.42 17.43
CA PHE A 47 -1.82 -15.43 18.34
C PHE A 47 -2.92 -16.40 17.92
N GLN A 48 -2.83 -17.01 16.74
CA GLN A 48 -3.80 -18.02 16.25
C GLN A 48 -3.84 -19.30 17.09
N HIS A 49 -2.88 -19.50 18.00
CA HIS A 49 -2.81 -20.66 18.89
C HIS A 49 -3.24 -20.37 20.34
N GLU A 50 -3.57 -19.13 20.69
CA GLU A 50 -3.98 -18.78 22.06
C GLU A 50 -5.47 -19.11 22.32
N ASP A 51 -6.33 -18.99 21.30
CA ASP A 51 -7.80 -19.14 21.43
C ASP A 51 -8.36 -20.50 20.98
N LYS A 52 -7.53 -21.40 20.45
CA LYS A 52 -8.00 -22.72 20.01
C LYS A 52 -7.32 -23.79 20.88
N PRO A 53 -8.04 -24.43 21.82
CA PRO A 53 -7.46 -25.51 22.59
C PRO A 53 -6.93 -26.56 21.61
N ALA A 54 -5.71 -27.04 21.84
CA ALA A 54 -5.10 -28.10 21.06
C ALA A 54 -6.13 -29.21 20.87
N SER A 55 -6.63 -29.34 19.64
CA SER A 55 -7.53 -30.43 19.29
C SER A 55 -6.76 -31.72 19.54
N ASP A 56 -7.37 -32.67 20.26
CA ASP A 56 -6.81 -33.97 20.66
C ASP A 56 -6.34 -34.87 19.48
N ALA A 57 -6.33 -34.34 18.25
CA ALA A 57 -5.86 -34.97 17.02
C ALA A 57 -4.32 -35.04 16.93
N ASP A 58 -3.59 -34.08 17.51
CA ASP A 58 -2.13 -34.07 17.45
C ASP A 58 -1.48 -35.10 18.39
N ASP A 59 -2.19 -35.49 19.45
CA ASP A 59 -1.72 -36.49 20.42
C ASP A 59 -1.86 -37.93 19.90
N ALA A 60 -2.67 -38.15 18.85
CA ALA A 60 -2.78 -39.44 18.17
C ALA A 60 -1.56 -39.72 17.27
N HIS A 61 -1.06 -38.70 16.56
CA HIS A 61 0.05 -38.84 15.62
C HIS A 61 1.42 -39.03 16.34
N ILE A 62 1.56 -38.54 17.58
CA ILE A 62 2.73 -38.76 18.43
C ILE A 62 2.77 -40.20 18.98
N LYS A 63 1.61 -40.82 19.21
CA LYS A 63 1.50 -42.19 19.75
C LYS A 63 1.77 -43.25 18.67
N GLU A 64 1.36 -43.00 17.43
CA GLU A 64 1.64 -43.90 16.30
C GLU A 64 3.12 -43.91 15.89
N ALA A 65 3.84 -42.80 16.06
CA ALA A 65 5.29 -42.75 15.80
C ALA A 65 6.14 -43.44 16.89
N ARG A 66 5.53 -43.87 18.01
CA ARG A 66 6.18 -44.56 19.13
C ARG A 66 5.73 -46.03 19.26
N THR A 67 5.19 -46.62 18.18
CA THR A 67 4.88 -48.06 18.10
C THR A 67 5.65 -48.68 16.95
#